data_AF-A0A258W3V7-F1
#
_entry.id   AF-A0A258W3V7-F1
#
_cell.length_a   1.000
_cell.length_b   1.000
_cell.length_c   1.000
_cell.angle_alpha   90.00
_cell.angle_beta   90.00
_cell.angle_gamma   90.00
#
_symmetry.space_group_name_H-M   'P 1'
#
loop_
_entity.id
_entity.type
_entity.pdbx_description
1 polymer ?
#
loop_
_entity_poly.entity_id
_entity_poly.type
_entity_poly.pdbx_seq_one_letter_code
_entity_poly.pdbx_strand_id
1 'polypeptide(L)'
;MKFKYIIPPLYERFFPKGFWSSSLVETKATCHQCIQAPKKYNDDLKCCTFWPFIPNYIVGQILLSTDEKYKEAKTLITSHIEKRHWNLPIGLVAPPDYQIEFKKNKKKIFGRDESFLCPYYSRANNNCSLWLYRGSVCTSFFCESSFGRSGLEFWHQFENVFSYLEMGMSQEVLVYKDFSPRDVNEQLEFLMVEEKLKLGLPKYKKIWKHFYGNEIEFYIQAAQFVNQMPDSQVQEILGETGIKIRKQMMVSFKEAKI
;
A
#
# COMPACT_ATOMS: atom_id res chain seq x y z
N MET A 1 -10.78 -6.02 -14.51
CA MET A 1 -10.40 -7.23 -13.75
C MET A 1 -11.37 -7.37 -12.58
N LYS A 2 -11.59 -8.56 -12.00
CA LYS A 2 -12.38 -8.68 -10.75
C LYS A 2 -11.56 -8.14 -9.56
N PHE A 3 -12.21 -7.61 -8.52
CA PHE A 3 -11.52 -7.07 -7.33
C PHE A 3 -10.61 -8.10 -6.67
N LYS A 4 -11.01 -9.37 -6.67
CA LYS A 4 -10.21 -10.50 -6.17
C LYS A 4 -8.81 -10.70 -6.77
N TYR A 5 -8.51 -10.03 -7.88
CA TYR A 5 -7.21 -10.10 -8.54
C TYR A 5 -6.39 -8.80 -8.43
N ILE A 6 -6.95 -7.76 -7.80
CA ILE A 6 -6.29 -6.47 -7.62
C ILE A 6 -6.10 -6.10 -6.14
N ILE A 7 -6.81 -6.75 -5.22
CA ILE A 7 -6.60 -6.60 -3.78
C ILE A 7 -6.47 -7.98 -3.10
N PRO A 8 -5.71 -8.07 -1.98
CA PRO A 8 -5.50 -9.34 -1.26
C PRO A 8 -6.82 -9.98 -0.75
N PRO A 9 -6.94 -11.33 -0.74
CA PRO A 9 -8.13 -12.03 -0.26
C PRO A 9 -8.58 -11.66 1.15
N LEU A 10 -7.64 -11.23 2.01
CA LEU A 10 -7.98 -10.79 3.37
C LEU A 10 -9.04 -9.67 3.37
N TYR A 11 -9.08 -8.84 2.33
CA TYR A 11 -10.03 -7.73 2.25
C TYR A 11 -11.45 -8.14 1.85
N GLU A 12 -11.68 -9.40 1.45
CA GLU A 12 -12.99 -9.86 0.98
C GLU A 12 -14.10 -9.58 2.00
N ARG A 13 -13.82 -9.80 3.29
CA ARG A 13 -14.78 -9.56 4.40
C ARG A 13 -15.05 -8.07 4.70
N PHE A 14 -14.21 -7.17 4.19
CA PHE A 14 -14.29 -5.73 4.48
C PHE A 14 -15.24 -4.99 3.53
N PHE A 15 -15.55 -5.60 2.39
CA PHE A 15 -16.44 -5.04 1.37
C PHE A 15 -17.80 -5.76 1.35
N PRO A 16 -18.88 -5.08 0.93
CA PRO A 16 -20.19 -5.70 0.82
C PRO A 16 -20.21 -6.95 -0.07
N LYS A 17 -21.08 -7.92 0.27
CA LYS A 17 -21.32 -9.11 -0.56
C LYS A 17 -21.60 -8.69 -2.01
N GLY A 18 -20.90 -9.30 -2.96
CA GLY A 18 -21.01 -9.00 -4.40
C GLY A 18 -20.00 -7.96 -4.92
N PHE A 19 -19.36 -7.15 -4.07
CA PHE A 19 -18.25 -6.29 -4.50
C PHE A 19 -17.07 -7.12 -4.97
N TRP A 20 -16.70 -8.15 -4.21
CA TRP A 20 -15.55 -9.01 -4.51
C TRP A 20 -15.63 -9.72 -5.87
N SER A 21 -16.82 -10.24 -6.19
CA SER A 21 -17.10 -10.93 -7.45
C SER A 21 -17.35 -9.98 -8.62
N SER A 22 -17.58 -8.70 -8.34
CA SER A 22 -17.76 -7.67 -9.35
C SER A 22 -16.46 -7.38 -10.10
N SER A 23 -16.62 -6.86 -11.31
CA SER A 23 -15.52 -6.34 -12.10
C SER A 23 -15.79 -4.89 -12.48
N LEU A 24 -14.78 -4.06 -12.30
CA LEU A 24 -14.60 -2.80 -13.02
C LEU A 24 -13.35 -3.00 -13.87
N VAL A 25 -13.51 -3.14 -15.19
CA VAL A 25 -12.38 -3.45 -16.08
C VAL A 25 -11.88 -2.18 -16.72
N GLU A 26 -10.77 -1.69 -16.21
CA GLU A 26 -10.05 -0.59 -16.83
C GLU A 26 -9.21 -1.08 -18.00
N THR A 27 -9.49 -0.59 -19.20
CA THR A 27 -8.74 -0.87 -20.44
C THR A 27 -7.85 0.28 -20.86
N LYS A 28 -8.16 1.51 -20.43
CA LYS A 28 -7.37 2.70 -20.77
C LYS A 28 -6.08 2.84 -19.95
N ALA A 29 -6.10 2.46 -18.68
CA ALA A 29 -4.93 2.59 -17.82
C ALA A 29 -4.54 1.23 -17.21
N THR A 30 -3.90 0.39 -18.01
CA THR A 30 -3.31 -0.86 -17.52
C THR A 30 -1.80 -0.70 -17.30
N CYS A 31 -1.25 -1.38 -16.29
CA CYS A 31 0.19 -1.32 -16.02
C CYS A 31 1.04 -2.03 -17.08
N HIS A 32 0.46 -2.96 -17.86
CA HIS A 32 1.16 -3.65 -18.94
C HIS A 32 1.25 -2.78 -20.21
N GLN A 33 0.21 -1.99 -20.48
CA GLN A 33 0.13 -1.10 -21.64
C GLN A 33 -0.27 0.29 -21.16
N CYS A 34 0.70 1.02 -20.60
CA CYS A 34 0.46 2.34 -20.05
C CYS A 34 0.28 3.34 -21.19
N ILE A 35 -0.95 3.82 -21.43
CA ILE A 35 -1.24 4.79 -22.51
C ILE A 35 -0.55 6.15 -22.32
N GLN A 36 -0.07 6.42 -21.11
CA GLN A 36 0.66 7.62 -20.76
C GLN A 36 2.16 7.49 -21.08
N ALA A 37 2.65 6.31 -21.42
CA ALA A 37 4.01 6.08 -21.87
C ALA A 37 4.01 5.84 -23.41
N PRO A 38 4.88 6.48 -24.20
CA PRO A 38 5.95 7.42 -23.81
C PRO A 38 5.50 8.90 -23.71
N LYS A 39 4.19 9.21 -23.76
CA LYS A 39 3.69 10.60 -23.88
C LYS A 39 4.01 11.49 -22.68
N LYS A 40 3.55 11.07 -21.51
CA LYS A 40 3.68 11.76 -20.22
C LYS A 40 4.76 11.14 -19.34
N TYR A 41 5.01 9.84 -19.51
CA TYR A 41 6.03 9.06 -18.80
C TYR A 41 7.03 8.50 -19.79
N ASN A 42 8.25 8.19 -19.35
CA ASN A 42 9.19 7.41 -20.14
C ASN A 42 8.66 5.97 -20.30
N ASP A 43 8.98 5.36 -21.44
CA ASP A 43 8.38 4.08 -21.87
C ASP A 43 8.57 2.96 -20.82
N ASP A 44 9.79 2.88 -20.28
CA ASP A 44 10.18 1.83 -19.33
C ASP A 44 9.84 2.14 -17.86
N LEU A 45 9.35 3.34 -17.56
CA LEU A 45 9.11 3.80 -16.17
C LEU A 45 7.63 3.85 -15.78
N LYS A 46 6.72 4.22 -16.72
CA LYS A 46 5.27 4.31 -16.47
C LYS A 46 4.97 5.21 -15.25
N CYS A 47 3.96 4.87 -14.43
CA CYS A 47 3.74 5.50 -13.12
C CYS A 47 4.61 4.89 -11.99
N CYS A 48 5.54 3.97 -12.30
CA CYS A 48 6.27 3.17 -11.32
C CYS A 48 7.48 3.89 -10.70
N THR A 49 7.56 5.22 -10.77
CA THR A 49 8.58 6.01 -10.03
C THR A 49 7.99 6.58 -8.74
N PHE A 50 7.25 5.74 -8.01
CA PHE A 50 6.61 6.05 -6.74
C PHE A 50 6.87 4.92 -5.77
N TRP A 51 7.35 5.25 -4.57
CA TRP A 51 7.61 4.29 -3.51
C TRP A 51 6.40 4.22 -2.58
N PRO A 52 5.57 3.17 -2.67
CA PRO A 52 4.37 3.07 -1.83
C PRO A 52 4.71 2.67 -0.39
N PHE A 53 3.90 3.15 0.55
CA PHE A 53 3.81 2.57 1.88
C PHE A 53 3.22 1.16 1.79
N ILE A 54 3.80 0.20 2.52
CA ILE A 54 3.28 -1.17 2.64
C ILE A 54 2.98 -1.44 4.14
N PRO A 55 1.70 -1.60 4.53
CA PRO A 55 1.32 -1.82 5.93
C PRO A 55 1.96 -3.07 6.54
N ASN A 56 2.22 -3.05 7.84
CA ASN A 56 2.90 -4.14 8.57
C ASN A 56 2.32 -5.54 8.32
N TYR A 57 0.99 -5.69 8.35
CA TYR A 57 0.35 -6.97 8.11
C TYR A 57 0.45 -7.38 6.65
N ILE A 58 0.48 -6.46 5.68
CA ILE A 58 0.69 -6.78 4.26
C ILE A 58 2.12 -7.29 4.03
N VAL A 59 3.11 -6.68 4.70
CA VAL A 59 4.48 -7.22 4.71
C VAL A 59 4.46 -8.67 5.19
N GLY A 60 3.75 -8.93 6.29
CA GLY A 60 3.56 -10.29 6.80
C GLY A 60 2.86 -11.24 5.82
N GLN A 61 1.83 -10.79 5.11
CA GLN A 61 1.15 -11.60 4.09
C GLN A 61 2.10 -12.00 2.96
N ILE A 62 2.99 -11.10 2.53
CA ILE A 62 3.99 -11.40 1.50
C ILE A 62 5.01 -12.41 2.03
N LEU A 63 5.47 -12.23 3.27
CA LEU A 63 6.42 -13.15 3.92
C LEU A 63 5.84 -14.56 4.12
N LEU A 64 4.54 -14.65 4.45
CA LEU A 64 3.80 -15.91 4.59
C LEU A 64 3.39 -16.56 3.26
N SER A 65 3.46 -15.81 2.15
CA SER A 65 3.02 -16.32 0.86
C SER A 65 3.86 -17.52 0.40
N THR A 66 3.18 -18.56 -0.05
CA THR A 66 3.75 -19.76 -0.68
C THR A 66 3.58 -19.77 -2.20
N ASP A 67 2.94 -18.74 -2.76
CA ASP A 67 2.75 -18.62 -4.21
C ASP A 67 4.04 -18.14 -4.87
N GLU A 68 4.60 -18.96 -5.78
CA GLU A 68 5.88 -18.72 -6.45
C GLU A 68 5.95 -17.35 -7.13
N LYS A 69 4.83 -16.79 -7.59
CA LYS A 69 4.83 -15.48 -8.24
C LYS A 69 5.22 -14.32 -7.31
N TYR A 70 5.20 -14.52 -5.98
CA TYR A 70 5.64 -13.53 -4.98
C TYR A 70 7.02 -13.82 -4.40
N LYS A 71 7.75 -14.81 -4.91
CA LYS A 71 9.11 -15.13 -4.46
C LYS A 71 10.07 -13.95 -4.61
N GLU A 72 9.96 -13.19 -5.71
CA GLU A 72 10.73 -11.96 -5.93
C GLU A 72 10.41 -10.91 -4.86
N ALA A 73 9.13 -10.62 -4.63
CA ALA A 73 8.69 -9.67 -3.62
C ALA A 73 9.14 -10.07 -2.20
N LYS A 74 9.03 -11.35 -1.85
CA LYS A 74 9.50 -11.88 -0.57
C LYS A 74 11.00 -11.67 -0.39
N THR A 75 11.80 -11.99 -1.41
CA THR A 75 13.26 -11.78 -1.38
C THR A 75 13.62 -10.31 -1.21
N LEU A 76 12.95 -9.41 -1.95
CA LEU A 76 13.15 -7.97 -1.83
C LEU A 76 12.82 -7.46 -0.42
N ILE A 77 11.64 -7.82 0.10
CA ILE A 77 11.19 -7.41 1.43
C ILE A 77 12.12 -7.93 2.52
N THR A 78 12.52 -9.20 2.47
CA THR A 78 13.50 -9.75 3.41
C THR A 78 14.80 -8.95 3.37
N SER A 79 15.30 -8.62 2.19
CA SER A 79 16.51 -7.79 2.06
C SER A 79 16.34 -6.38 2.63
N HIS A 80 15.17 -5.75 2.45
CA HIS A 80 14.86 -4.46 3.06
C HIS A 80 14.91 -4.53 4.59
N ILE A 81 14.34 -5.58 5.18
CA ILE A 81 14.31 -5.78 6.63
C ILE A 81 15.72 -6.04 7.18
N GLU A 82 16.47 -6.95 6.55
CA GLU A 82 17.86 -7.27 6.97
C GLU A 82 18.78 -6.05 6.92
N LYS A 83 18.62 -5.20 5.90
CA LYS A 83 19.37 -3.95 5.74
C LYS A 83 18.85 -2.82 6.62
N ARG A 84 17.79 -3.04 7.39
CA ARG A 84 17.10 -2.03 8.21
C ARG A 84 16.65 -0.81 7.39
N HIS A 85 16.28 -1.06 6.14
CA HIS A 85 16.05 -0.02 5.16
C HIS A 85 14.62 0.50 5.26
N TRP A 86 14.40 1.40 6.22
CA TRP A 86 13.10 2.06 6.48
C TRP A 86 11.93 1.08 6.67
N ASN A 87 12.23 -0.09 7.24
CA ASN A 87 11.24 -0.99 7.83
C ASN A 87 10.96 -0.54 9.27
N LEU A 88 9.70 -0.20 9.52
CA LEU A 88 9.19 0.26 10.81
C LEU A 88 8.07 -0.69 11.29
N PRO A 89 7.74 -0.71 12.59
CA PRO A 89 6.63 -1.54 13.07
C PRO A 89 5.29 -1.23 12.39
N ILE A 90 5.08 -0.02 11.86
CA ILE A 90 3.87 0.34 11.09
C ILE A 90 3.93 -0.17 9.64
N GLY A 91 5.11 -0.49 9.10
CA GLY A 91 5.26 -1.03 7.76
C GLY A 91 6.55 -0.60 7.07
N LEU A 92 6.61 -0.79 5.75
CA LEU A 92 7.72 -0.32 4.93
C LEU A 92 7.40 1.07 4.39
N VAL A 93 8.26 2.05 4.70
CA VAL A 93 8.09 3.44 4.28
C VAL A 93 9.19 3.84 3.29
N ALA A 94 8.90 4.83 2.45
CA ALA A 94 9.92 5.40 1.58
C ALA A 94 11.01 6.11 2.42
N PRO A 95 12.29 6.10 2.01
CA PRO A 95 13.32 6.88 2.69
C PRO A 95 12.99 8.38 2.73
N PRO A 96 13.33 9.13 3.80
CA PRO A 96 13.09 10.57 3.91
C PRO A 96 13.65 11.39 2.75
N ASP A 97 14.89 11.11 2.32
CA ASP A 97 15.48 11.82 1.19
C ASP A 97 14.67 11.61 -0.10
N TYR A 98 14.12 10.39 -0.30
CA TYR A 98 13.19 10.10 -1.39
C TYR A 98 11.89 10.92 -1.22
N GLN A 99 11.28 10.90 -0.03
CA GLN A 99 10.01 11.61 0.23
C GLN A 99 10.12 13.11 -0.03
N ILE A 100 11.17 13.75 0.50
CA ILE A 100 11.42 15.19 0.39
C ILE A 100 11.62 15.59 -1.07
N GLU A 101 12.50 14.87 -1.78
CA GLU A 101 12.82 15.18 -3.17
C GLU A 101 11.63 14.91 -4.10
N PHE A 102 10.92 13.80 -3.89
CA PHE A 102 9.71 13.48 -4.65
C PHE A 102 8.62 14.52 -4.42
N LYS A 103 8.40 15.00 -3.18
CA LYS A 103 7.43 16.06 -2.87
C LYS A 103 7.78 17.37 -3.57
N LYS A 104 9.06 17.78 -3.52
CA LYS A 104 9.55 19.04 -4.10
C LYS A 104 9.51 19.03 -5.63
N ASN A 105 9.90 17.92 -6.25
CA ASN A 105 10.14 17.83 -7.69
C ASN A 105 9.22 16.85 -8.42
N LYS A 106 8.05 16.50 -7.82
CA LYS A 106 7.08 15.53 -8.34
C LYS A 106 6.81 15.64 -9.84
N LYS A 107 6.59 16.87 -10.36
CA LYS A 107 6.28 17.10 -11.77
C LYS A 107 7.42 16.72 -12.73
N LYS A 108 8.67 16.83 -12.27
CA LYS A 108 9.87 16.50 -13.05
C LYS A 108 10.25 15.02 -12.91
N ILE A 109 9.97 14.43 -11.75
CA ILE A 109 10.39 13.07 -11.38
C ILE A 109 9.37 12.01 -11.81
N PHE A 110 8.07 12.24 -11.55
CA PHE A 110 7.06 11.19 -11.64
C PHE A 110 6.87 10.68 -13.08
N GLY A 111 7.25 9.41 -13.27
CA GLY A 111 7.30 8.67 -14.51
C GLY A 111 8.39 9.09 -15.47
N ARG A 112 9.39 9.86 -15.02
CA ARG A 112 10.40 10.49 -15.89
C ARG A 112 11.84 10.30 -15.41
N ASP A 113 12.04 10.12 -14.11
CA ASP A 113 13.36 9.93 -13.52
C ASP A 113 13.51 8.49 -13.01
N GLU A 114 14.42 7.75 -13.64
CA GLU A 114 14.70 6.35 -13.32
C GLU A 114 15.33 6.16 -11.94
N SER A 115 15.99 7.19 -11.38
CA SER A 115 16.53 7.13 -10.02
C SER A 115 15.44 7.01 -8.94
N PHE A 116 14.19 7.33 -9.30
CA PHE A 116 13.01 7.19 -8.44
C PHE A 116 12.20 5.93 -8.73
N LEU A 117 12.71 5.00 -9.55
CA LEU A 117 12.01 3.76 -9.84
C LEU A 117 11.69 3.00 -8.55
N CYS A 118 10.43 2.59 -8.42
CA CYS A 118 9.92 1.85 -7.28
C CYS A 118 10.76 0.59 -7.05
N PRO A 119 11.19 0.28 -5.82
CA PRO A 119 12.00 -0.92 -5.54
C PRO A 119 11.25 -2.23 -5.84
N TYR A 120 9.93 -2.15 -6.00
CA TYR A 120 9.06 -3.29 -6.27
C TYR A 120 8.72 -3.47 -7.75
N TYR A 121 9.27 -2.64 -8.63
CA TYR A 121 9.12 -2.80 -10.06
C TYR A 121 10.05 -3.90 -10.58
N SER A 122 9.47 -4.95 -11.15
CA SER A 122 10.19 -6.05 -11.78
C SER A 122 10.45 -5.69 -13.23
N ARG A 123 11.70 -5.33 -13.56
CA ARG A 123 12.10 -5.05 -14.95
C ARG A 123 11.98 -6.29 -15.83
N ALA A 124 12.33 -7.46 -15.30
CA ALA A 124 12.25 -8.72 -16.02
C ALA A 124 10.82 -9.02 -16.50
N ASN A 125 9.82 -8.70 -15.66
CA ASN A 125 8.42 -8.96 -15.96
C ASN A 125 7.64 -7.73 -16.46
N ASN A 126 8.31 -6.57 -16.54
CA ASN A 126 7.73 -5.28 -16.90
C ASN A 126 6.47 -4.94 -16.06
N ASN A 127 6.43 -5.35 -14.78
CA ASN A 127 5.27 -5.26 -13.89
C ASN A 127 5.67 -5.06 -12.41
N CYS A 128 4.70 -5.03 -11.50
CA CYS A 128 4.95 -4.93 -10.07
C CYS A 128 5.09 -6.33 -9.45
N SER A 129 6.22 -6.61 -8.78
CA SER A 129 6.47 -7.90 -8.12
C SER A 129 5.50 -8.17 -6.96
N LEU A 130 4.91 -7.12 -6.39
CA LEU A 130 3.89 -7.20 -5.34
C LEU A 130 2.50 -6.78 -5.84
N TRP A 131 2.16 -7.08 -7.10
CA TRP A 131 0.89 -6.68 -7.73
C TRP A 131 -0.30 -6.78 -6.78
N LEU A 132 -0.63 -7.97 -6.25
CA LEU A 132 -1.82 -8.13 -5.41
C LEU A 132 -1.70 -7.42 -4.05
N TYR A 133 -0.49 -7.21 -3.55
CA TYR A 133 -0.20 -6.65 -2.22
C TYR A 133 0.23 -5.18 -2.29
N ARG A 134 0.00 -4.52 -3.42
CA ARG A 134 0.32 -3.10 -3.58
C ARG A 134 -0.61 -2.26 -2.71
N GLY A 135 -0.05 -1.25 -2.05
CA GLY A 135 -0.83 -0.36 -1.21
C GLY A 135 -1.95 0.36 -1.96
N SER A 136 -2.84 0.96 -1.19
CA SER A 136 -4.01 1.70 -1.66
C SER A 136 -3.79 2.61 -2.85
N VAL A 137 -2.76 3.47 -2.81
CA VAL A 137 -2.41 4.40 -3.90
C VAL A 137 -2.18 3.64 -5.21
N CYS A 138 -1.28 2.65 -5.24
CA CYS A 138 -0.96 1.92 -6.47
C CYS A 138 -2.11 1.00 -6.93
N THR A 139 -2.99 0.57 -6.03
CA THR A 139 -4.17 -0.22 -6.38
C THR A 139 -5.22 0.61 -7.09
N SER A 140 -5.37 1.87 -6.68
CA SER A 140 -6.41 2.80 -7.11
C SER A 140 -5.96 3.85 -8.12
N PHE A 141 -4.66 3.93 -8.43
CA PHE A 141 -4.16 4.95 -9.34
C PHE A 141 -4.52 4.65 -10.81
N PHE A 142 -5.53 5.35 -11.33
CA PHE A 142 -5.90 5.34 -12.74
C PHE A 142 -5.79 6.73 -13.34
N CYS A 143 -4.82 6.93 -14.24
CA CYS A 143 -4.62 8.21 -14.93
C CYS A 143 -5.76 8.54 -15.91
N GLU A 144 -6.42 7.51 -16.44
CA GLU A 144 -7.63 7.58 -17.25
C GLU A 144 -8.54 6.42 -16.89
N SER A 145 -9.85 6.64 -16.94
CA SER A 145 -10.84 5.58 -16.76
C SER A 145 -11.64 5.32 -18.04
N SER A 146 -11.90 4.05 -18.26
CA SER A 146 -12.76 3.47 -19.29
C SER A 146 -14.22 3.88 -19.08
N PHE A 147 -14.58 4.21 -17.84
CA PHE A 147 -15.89 4.70 -17.43
C PHE A 147 -15.92 6.24 -17.30
N GLY A 148 -14.87 6.92 -17.78
CA GLY A 148 -14.78 8.38 -17.76
C GLY A 148 -14.72 8.94 -16.33
N ARG A 149 -15.45 10.03 -16.08
CA ARG A 149 -15.39 10.75 -14.80
C ARG A 149 -15.90 9.91 -13.63
N SER A 150 -16.95 9.12 -13.81
CA SER A 150 -17.52 8.29 -12.74
C SER A 150 -16.56 7.19 -12.30
N GLY A 151 -15.81 6.59 -13.24
CA GLY A 151 -14.77 5.62 -12.90
C GLY A 151 -13.59 6.25 -12.17
N LEU A 152 -13.13 7.43 -12.59
CA LEU A 152 -12.09 8.18 -11.86
C LEU A 152 -12.53 8.52 -10.42
N GLU A 153 -13.78 8.99 -10.26
CA GLU A 153 -14.34 9.27 -8.94
C GLU A 153 -14.42 7.99 -8.09
N PHE A 154 -14.88 6.87 -8.66
CA PHE A 154 -14.89 5.60 -7.96
C PHE A 154 -13.50 5.21 -7.46
N TRP A 155 -12.47 5.28 -8.32
CA TRP A 155 -11.12 4.89 -7.92
C TRP A 155 -10.54 5.80 -6.85
N HIS A 156 -10.81 7.10 -6.90
CA HIS A 156 -10.45 8.04 -5.85
C HIS A 156 -11.16 7.71 -4.52
N GLN A 157 -12.46 7.41 -4.54
CA GLN A 157 -13.17 7.00 -3.32
C GLN A 157 -12.71 5.64 -2.81
N PHE A 158 -12.33 4.73 -3.71
CA PHE A 158 -11.74 3.45 -3.38
C PHE A 158 -10.38 3.63 -2.70
N GLU A 159 -9.53 4.55 -3.19
CA GLU A 159 -8.28 4.94 -2.52
C GLU A 159 -8.53 5.39 -1.08
N ASN A 160 -9.51 6.27 -0.86
CA ASN A 160 -9.82 6.81 0.46
C ASN A 160 -10.24 5.72 1.44
N VAL A 161 -11.18 4.85 1.05
CA VAL A 161 -11.64 3.72 1.86
C VAL A 161 -10.49 2.76 2.15
N PHE A 162 -9.72 2.43 1.11
CA PHE A 162 -8.68 1.41 1.22
C PHE A 162 -7.49 1.90 2.04
N SER A 163 -7.08 3.17 1.88
CA SER A 163 -6.06 3.81 2.71
C SER A 163 -6.48 3.88 4.18
N TYR A 164 -7.74 4.22 4.44
CA TYR A 164 -8.29 4.30 5.79
C TYR A 164 -8.27 2.94 6.49
N LEU A 165 -8.71 1.88 5.79
CA LEU A 165 -8.65 0.51 6.28
C LEU A 165 -7.21 0.04 6.49
N GLU A 166 -6.32 0.30 5.53
CA GLU A 166 -4.92 -0.08 5.60
C GLU A 166 -4.24 0.54 6.83
N MET A 167 -4.45 1.83 7.04
CA MET A 167 -3.88 2.57 8.15
C MET A 167 -4.46 2.10 9.49
N GLY A 168 -5.79 1.97 9.58
CA GLY A 168 -6.46 1.54 10.81
C GLY A 168 -5.99 0.15 11.27
N MET A 169 -5.97 -0.84 10.38
CA MET A 169 -5.47 -2.18 10.72
C MET A 169 -3.98 -2.17 11.08
N SER A 170 -3.19 -1.33 10.40
CA SER A 170 -1.77 -1.19 10.72
C SER A 170 -1.54 -0.66 12.13
N GLN A 171 -2.38 0.27 12.60
CA GLN A 171 -2.32 0.81 13.95
C GLN A 171 -2.85 -0.18 14.99
N GLU A 172 -3.91 -0.93 14.69
CA GLU A 172 -4.42 -1.99 15.57
C GLU A 172 -3.38 -3.06 15.86
N VAL A 173 -2.56 -3.44 14.86
CA VAL A 173 -1.41 -4.33 15.07
C VAL A 173 -0.45 -3.75 16.10
N LEU A 174 -0.17 -2.44 16.05
CA LEU A 174 0.73 -1.79 16.99
C LEU A 174 0.14 -1.82 18.41
N VAL A 175 -1.13 -1.50 18.57
CA VAL A 175 -1.83 -1.57 19.87
C VAL A 175 -1.78 -3.00 20.42
N TYR A 176 -2.09 -3.99 19.59
CA TYR A 176 -2.02 -5.42 19.95
C TYR A 176 -0.60 -5.86 20.36
N LYS A 177 0.43 -5.20 19.84
CA LYS A 177 1.85 -5.47 20.12
C LYS A 177 2.45 -4.53 21.18
N ASP A 178 1.61 -3.93 22.02
CA ASP A 178 2.01 -3.10 23.16
C ASP A 178 2.81 -1.83 22.76
N PHE A 179 2.43 -1.25 21.62
CA PHE A 179 2.84 0.10 21.26
C PHE A 179 1.84 1.09 21.83
N SER A 180 2.35 2.07 22.59
CA SER A 180 1.53 3.12 23.16
C SER A 180 1.03 4.06 22.06
N PRO A 181 -0.01 4.87 22.31
CA PRO A 181 -0.45 5.90 21.37
C PRO A 181 0.67 6.86 20.93
N ARG A 182 1.66 7.12 21.80
CA ARG A 182 2.83 7.93 21.44
C ARG A 182 3.75 7.22 20.45
N ASP A 183 3.94 5.90 20.61
CA ASP A 183 4.74 5.12 19.66
C ASP A 183 4.05 4.99 18.30
N VAL A 184 2.71 4.89 18.29
CA VAL A 184 1.94 4.92 17.04
C VAL A 184 2.10 6.27 16.35
N ASN A 185 1.94 7.38 17.09
CA ASN A 185 2.11 8.72 16.54
C ASN A 185 3.54 8.95 16.02
N GLU A 186 4.57 8.56 16.76
CA GLU A 186 5.98 8.64 16.32
C GLU A 186 6.19 7.91 14.99
N GLN A 187 5.48 6.79 14.76
CA GLN A 187 5.59 6.04 13.50
C GLN A 187 4.86 6.70 12.33
N LEU A 188 3.74 7.36 12.58
CA LEU A 188 3.00 8.11 11.54
C LEU A 188 3.81 9.28 10.99
N GLU A 189 4.67 9.89 11.80
CA GLU A 189 5.57 10.97 11.37
C GLU A 189 6.54 10.53 10.26
N PHE A 190 6.87 9.23 10.16
CA PHE A 190 7.74 8.70 9.11
C PHE A 190 7.05 8.55 7.75
N LEU A 191 5.72 8.66 7.69
CA LEU A 191 4.96 8.58 6.43
C LEU A 191 4.96 9.90 5.66
N MET A 192 5.23 11.01 6.35
CA MET A 192 5.27 12.35 5.76
C MET A 192 6.42 13.15 6.33
N VAL A 193 7.63 12.85 5.87
CA VAL A 193 8.82 13.53 6.35
C VAL A 193 9.05 14.83 5.57
N GLU A 194 9.20 15.94 6.29
CA GLU A 194 9.45 17.26 5.71
C GLU A 194 10.92 17.68 5.75
N GLU A 195 11.71 17.08 6.64
CA GLU A 195 13.11 17.40 6.86
C GLU A 195 14.00 16.17 6.85
N LYS A 196 15.28 16.35 6.51
CA LYS A 196 16.22 15.21 6.45
C LYS A 196 16.30 14.50 7.79
N LEU A 197 15.94 13.23 7.79
CA LEU A 197 15.94 12.39 8.97
C LEU A 197 16.90 11.22 8.79
N LYS A 198 17.81 11.02 9.75
CA LYS A 198 18.66 9.83 9.82
C LYS A 198 18.13 8.88 10.89
N LEU A 199 17.79 7.66 10.49
CA LEU A 199 17.40 6.61 11.42
C LEU A 199 18.65 5.87 11.94
N GLY A 200 19.34 6.47 12.90
CA GLY A 200 20.49 5.84 13.55
C GLY A 200 20.09 4.60 14.35
N LEU A 201 21.04 3.69 14.58
CA LEU A 201 20.80 2.44 15.30
C LEU A 201 20.12 2.62 16.69
N PRO A 202 20.46 3.62 17.51
CA PRO A 202 19.76 3.84 18.78
C PRO A 202 18.27 4.15 18.59
N LYS A 203 17.93 5.02 17.63
CA LYS A 203 16.53 5.36 17.32
C LYS A 203 15.79 4.17 16.73
N TYR A 204 16.43 3.43 15.81
CA TYR A 204 15.86 2.20 15.25
C TYR A 204 15.53 1.16 16.33
N LYS A 205 16.47 0.88 17.24
CA LYS A 205 16.24 -0.01 18.40
C LYS A 205 15.09 0.46 19.28
N LYS A 206 15.01 1.77 19.56
CA LYS A 206 13.94 2.37 20.36
C LYS A 206 12.57 2.15 19.70
N ILE A 207 12.46 2.43 18.40
CA ILE A 207 11.21 2.25 17.63
C ILE A 207 10.78 0.78 17.67
N TRP A 208 11.70 -0.16 17.48
CA TRP A 208 11.37 -1.59 17.46
C TRP A 208 11.17 -2.21 18.83
N LYS A 209 11.54 -1.53 19.93
CA LYS A 209 11.40 -2.01 21.31
C LYS A 209 11.94 -3.45 21.47
N HIS A 210 11.14 -4.34 22.06
CA HIS A 210 11.48 -5.75 22.29
C HIS A 210 11.42 -6.60 21.01
N PHE A 211 10.93 -6.07 19.89
CA PHE A 211 10.95 -6.72 18.57
C PHE A 211 12.23 -6.43 17.78
N TYR A 212 13.15 -5.61 18.29
CA TYR A 212 14.43 -5.38 17.62
C TYR A 212 15.18 -6.71 17.42
N GLY A 213 15.58 -7.00 16.18
CA GLY A 213 16.20 -8.26 15.79
C GLY A 213 15.21 -9.40 15.48
N ASN A 214 13.91 -9.17 15.68
CA ASN A 214 12.82 -10.10 15.37
C ASN A 214 11.79 -9.45 14.43
N GLU A 215 12.22 -8.54 13.55
CA GLU A 215 11.34 -7.73 12.71
C GLU A 215 10.50 -8.57 11.73
N ILE A 216 11.08 -9.63 11.16
CA ILE A 216 10.35 -10.57 10.28
C ILE A 216 9.21 -11.25 11.05
N GLU A 217 9.51 -11.74 12.25
CA GLU A 217 8.54 -12.42 13.10
C GLU A 217 7.40 -11.46 13.51
N PHE A 218 7.73 -10.20 13.83
CA PHE A 218 6.72 -9.17 14.09
C PHE A 218 5.74 -9.02 12.91
N TYR A 219 6.24 -8.91 11.68
CA TYR A 219 5.38 -8.77 10.50
C TYR A 219 4.52 -10.01 10.26
N ILE A 220 5.08 -11.21 10.44
CA ILE A 220 4.31 -12.47 10.34
C ILE A 220 3.17 -12.48 11.36
N GLN A 221 3.45 -12.12 12.61
CA GLN A 221 2.43 -12.03 13.65
C GLN A 221 1.38 -10.94 13.36
N ALA A 222 1.76 -9.84 12.73
CA ALA A 222 0.82 -8.81 12.27
C ALA A 222 -0.17 -9.37 11.24
N ALA A 223 0.31 -10.15 10.27
CA ALA A 223 -0.55 -10.81 9.29
C ALA A 223 -1.50 -11.81 9.94
N GLN A 224 -1.01 -12.63 10.87
CA GLN A 224 -1.83 -13.60 11.61
C GLN A 224 -2.93 -12.92 12.43
N PHE A 225 -2.59 -11.85 13.15
CA PHE A 225 -3.53 -11.05 13.92
C PHE A 225 -4.63 -10.48 13.02
N VAL A 226 -4.26 -9.81 11.92
CA VAL A 226 -5.25 -9.24 11.00
C VAL A 226 -6.10 -10.34 10.37
N ASN A 227 -5.54 -11.50 9.98
CA ASN A 227 -6.34 -12.60 9.44
C ASN A 227 -7.42 -13.10 10.42
N GLN A 228 -7.13 -13.08 11.72
CA GLN A 228 -8.04 -13.56 12.77
C GLN A 228 -8.95 -12.47 13.36
N MET A 229 -8.75 -11.21 12.95
CA MET A 229 -9.53 -10.08 13.44
C MET A 229 -11.04 -10.26 13.18
N PRO A 230 -11.91 -10.12 14.19
CA PRO A 230 -13.35 -10.28 14.02
C PRO A 230 -13.96 -9.10 13.26
N ASP A 231 -15.09 -9.34 12.58
CA ASP A 231 -15.81 -8.31 11.82
C ASP A 231 -16.25 -7.11 12.69
N SER A 232 -16.45 -7.31 14.00
CA SER A 232 -16.77 -6.24 14.95
C SER A 232 -15.63 -5.23 15.07
N GLN A 233 -14.39 -5.70 15.25
CA GLN A 233 -13.20 -4.85 15.33
C GLN A 233 -12.98 -4.11 14.00
N VAL A 234 -13.29 -4.74 12.87
CA VAL A 234 -13.27 -4.07 11.56
C VAL A 234 -14.27 -2.90 11.51
N GLN A 235 -15.50 -3.07 12.03
CA GLN A 235 -16.45 -1.96 12.09
C GLN A 235 -15.99 -0.85 13.04
N GLU A 236 -15.34 -1.20 14.15
CA GLU A 236 -14.76 -0.21 15.08
C GLU A 236 -13.65 0.60 14.42
N ILE A 237 -12.73 -0.04 13.70
CA ILE A 237 -11.68 0.62 12.91
C ILE A 237 -12.29 1.59 11.91
N LEU A 238 -13.34 1.15 11.19
CA LEU A 238 -14.04 2.03 10.25
C LEU A 238 -14.65 3.24 10.97
N GLY A 239 -15.33 3.03 12.09
CA GLY A 239 -16.07 4.08 12.79
C GLY A 239 -17.06 4.81 11.87
N GLU A 240 -17.55 5.97 12.30
CA GLU A 240 -18.52 6.74 11.50
C GLU A 240 -17.91 7.28 10.20
N THR A 241 -16.67 7.75 10.27
CA THR A 241 -15.94 8.30 9.13
C THR A 241 -15.73 7.25 8.06
N GLY A 242 -15.18 6.08 8.41
CA GLY A 242 -14.96 4.94 7.51
C GLY A 242 -16.26 4.46 6.88
N ILE A 243 -17.35 4.39 7.65
CA ILE A 243 -18.68 4.04 7.13
C ILE A 243 -19.16 5.06 6.10
N LYS A 244 -18.98 6.36 6.37
CA LYS A 244 -19.38 7.44 5.46
C LYS A 244 -18.61 7.39 4.13
N ILE A 245 -17.28 7.28 4.16
CA ILE A 245 -16.47 7.19 2.94
C ILE A 245 -16.76 5.89 2.17
N ARG A 246 -17.01 4.77 2.85
CA ARG A 246 -17.41 3.51 2.21
C ARG A 246 -18.76 3.66 1.51
N LYS A 247 -19.72 4.36 2.10
CA LYS A 247 -21.01 4.64 1.48
C LYS A 247 -20.84 5.48 0.20
N GLN A 248 -20.00 6.51 0.23
CA GLN A 248 -19.70 7.34 -0.95
C GLN A 248 -19.02 6.55 -2.08
N MET A 249 -18.05 5.70 -1.73
CA MET A 249 -17.43 4.78 -2.68
C MET A 249 -18.46 3.84 -3.31
N MET A 250 -19.40 3.28 -2.53
CA MET A 250 -20.43 2.39 -3.07
C MET A 250 -21.44 3.10 -3.99
N VAL A 251 -21.72 4.39 -3.76
CA VAL A 251 -22.54 5.21 -4.68
C VAL A 251 -21.78 5.36 -6.00
N SER A 252 -20.53 5.81 -5.95
CA SER A 252 -19.67 6.00 -7.12
C SER A 252 -19.46 4.69 -7.90
N PHE A 253 -19.37 3.56 -7.20
CA PHE A 253 -19.25 2.23 -7.81
C PHE A 253 -20.47 1.83 -8.65
N LYS A 254 -21.67 2.18 -8.18
CA LYS A 254 -22.92 1.93 -8.93
C LYS A 254 -22.98 2.84 -10.16
N GLU A 255 -22.65 4.12 -10.00
CA GLU A 255 -22.61 5.09 -11.10
C GLU A 255 -21.57 4.76 -12.18
N ALA A 256 -20.39 4.25 -11.77
CA ALA A 256 -19.34 3.82 -12.70
C ALA A 256 -19.71 2.57 -13.49
N LYS A 257 -20.65 1.76 -13.00
CA LYS A 257 -21.09 0.53 -13.66
C LYS A 257 -22.25 0.72 -14.63
N ILE A 258 -23.01 1.82 -14.49
CA ILE A 258 -24.32 2.06 -15.10
C ILE A 258 -25.27 0.88 -14.90
#